data_AF-A0A939YP00-F1
#
_entry.id   AF-A0A939YP00-F1
#
_cell.length_a   1.000
_cell.length_b   1.000
_cell.length_c   1.000
_cell.angle_alpha   90.00
_cell.angle_beta   90.00
_cell.angle_gamma   90.00
#
_symmetry.space_group_name_H-M   'P 1'
#
loop_
_entity.id
_entity.type
_entity.pdbx_description
1 polymer ?
#
loop_
_entity_poly.entity_id
_entity_poly.type
_entity_poly.pdbx_seq_one_letter_code
_entity_poly.pdbx_strand_id
1 'polypeptide(L)'
;MKCKELGFRGLEGKFAAFPVTDRIKSSIAGFPGADGADCILTYGYIDHEAGFTFEIIAAGEKKGAMYRFSDNSPEKSIKIRIDALMDEEVTVFSDSSLSKRYADKLSALDQYKASDEILQSRTLTAIDDSRNEVFPDDVTVYLMKDGFKPEDCWVRICGLRNRRLIGTLLNEPYQDLGCHAGDTISVQVGETTDKKIVCFSDLLPGKTLTPKDLEDGSLLKQAVALFDGDRTEENFVRVMQFLRDSNVWVPCVALSKDDTAVELREDQALRSEGGVFLIPEILKNDESRFLPVFSSMKEMEKHKGSFTKVLCPFLDILPLAENSELSVEGIVLDPYGEMFILEKKVFDFVKGLSSQL
;
A
#
# COMPACT_ATOMS: atom_id res chain seq x y z
N MET A 1 24.27 -26.48 11.51
CA MET A 1 24.12 -25.09 11.05
C MET A 1 23.59 -24.26 12.18
N LYS A 2 23.93 -22.98 12.21
CA LYS A 2 23.40 -22.04 13.20
C LYS A 2 22.04 -21.51 12.75
N CYS A 3 21.18 -21.16 13.70
CA CYS A 3 19.85 -20.63 13.42
C CYS A 3 19.89 -19.40 12.50
N LYS A 4 20.78 -18.45 12.77
CA LYS A 4 20.95 -17.24 11.95
C LYS A 4 21.32 -17.51 10.49
N GLU A 5 22.00 -18.62 10.19
CA GLU A 5 22.41 -18.97 8.82
C GLU A 5 21.24 -19.39 7.93
N LEU A 6 20.11 -19.78 8.53
CA LEU A 6 18.90 -20.17 7.80
C LEU A 6 18.03 -18.97 7.39
N GLY A 7 18.13 -17.86 8.14
CA GLY A 7 17.20 -16.75 8.05
C GLY A 7 15.75 -17.16 8.33
N PHE A 8 14.84 -16.18 8.32
CA PHE A 8 13.44 -16.44 8.64
C PHE A 8 12.77 -17.41 7.65
N ARG A 9 13.03 -17.31 6.34
CA ARG A 9 12.47 -18.21 5.32
C ARG A 9 12.93 -19.67 5.47
N GLY A 10 14.10 -19.86 6.07
CA GLY A 10 14.61 -21.19 6.38
C GLY A 10 13.82 -21.89 7.50
N LEU A 11 13.11 -21.13 8.34
CA LEU A 11 12.52 -21.59 9.60
C LEU A 11 11.00 -21.39 9.69
N GLU A 12 10.45 -20.39 9.00
CA GLU A 12 9.02 -20.07 9.00
C GLU A 12 8.21 -21.27 8.49
N GLY A 13 7.17 -21.62 9.26
CA GLY A 13 6.27 -22.72 8.95
C GLY A 13 6.89 -24.11 9.11
N LYS A 14 8.07 -24.22 9.74
CA LYS A 14 8.81 -25.48 9.86
C LYS A 14 9.04 -25.88 11.30
N PHE A 15 9.14 -27.19 11.47
CA PHE A 15 9.61 -27.78 12.72
C PHE A 15 11.13 -27.68 12.81
N ALA A 16 11.63 -27.33 13.98
CA ALA A 16 13.06 -27.22 14.24
C ALA A 16 13.42 -27.78 15.62
N ALA A 17 14.52 -28.53 15.70
CA ALA A 17 15.08 -28.99 16.96
C ALA A 17 16.26 -28.14 17.39
N PHE A 18 16.24 -27.76 18.67
CA PHE A 18 17.30 -27.02 19.34
C PHE A 18 17.77 -27.81 20.58
N PRO A 19 19.07 -27.76 20.92
CA PRO A 19 19.56 -28.31 22.18
C PRO A 19 18.86 -27.69 23.39
N VAL A 20 18.67 -28.48 24.45
CA VAL A 20 18.21 -27.95 25.75
C VAL A 20 19.36 -27.20 26.41
N THR A 21 19.20 -25.89 26.55
CA THR A 21 20.06 -25.05 27.41
C THR A 21 19.47 -24.97 28.82
N ASP A 22 20.25 -24.48 29.79
CA ASP A 22 19.76 -24.28 31.17
C ASP A 22 18.51 -23.39 31.21
N ARG A 23 18.45 -22.37 30.34
CA ARG A 23 17.29 -21.47 30.19
C ARG A 23 16.05 -22.24 29.71
N ILE A 24 16.20 -23.10 28.71
CA ILE A 24 15.10 -23.89 28.13
C ILE A 24 14.62 -24.96 29.11
N LYS A 25 15.54 -25.57 29.87
CA LYS A 25 15.23 -26.65 30.82
C LYS A 25 14.16 -26.25 31.83
N SER A 26 14.25 -25.04 32.38
CA SER A 26 13.25 -24.50 33.30
C SER A 26 11.90 -24.24 32.62
N SER A 27 11.91 -23.78 31.36
CA SER A 27 10.68 -23.50 30.61
C SER A 27 9.90 -24.79 30.32
N ILE A 28 10.56 -25.86 29.91
CA ILE A 28 9.90 -27.13 29.58
C ILE A 28 9.55 -27.99 30.81
N ALA A 29 9.77 -27.50 32.03
CA ALA A 29 9.44 -28.26 33.24
C ALA A 29 7.98 -28.72 33.23
N GLY A 30 7.75 -30.01 33.42
CA GLY A 30 6.41 -30.62 33.34
C GLY A 30 5.88 -30.90 31.94
N PHE A 31 6.67 -30.69 30.87
CA PHE A 31 6.38 -31.31 29.59
C PHE A 31 6.59 -32.83 29.69
N PRO A 32 5.80 -33.64 28.95
CA PRO A 32 6.09 -35.07 28.81
C PRO A 32 7.53 -35.27 28.31
N GLY A 33 8.32 -36.07 29.04
CA GLY A 33 9.71 -36.38 28.68
C GLY A 33 10.75 -35.30 29.03
N ALA A 34 10.38 -34.22 29.73
CA ALA A 34 11.29 -33.11 30.02
C ALA A 34 12.53 -33.50 30.84
N ASP A 35 12.42 -34.43 31.79
CA ASP A 35 13.50 -34.79 32.72
C ASP A 35 14.73 -35.40 32.03
N GLY A 36 14.52 -36.09 30.90
CA GLY A 36 15.57 -36.74 30.11
C GLY A 36 15.89 -36.04 28.79
N ALA A 37 15.30 -34.87 28.54
CA ALA A 37 15.40 -34.20 27.26
C ALA A 37 16.77 -33.54 27.06
N ASP A 38 17.36 -33.77 25.88
CA ASP A 38 18.58 -33.10 25.41
C ASP A 38 18.30 -32.10 24.28
N CYS A 39 17.07 -32.14 23.73
CA CYS A 39 16.60 -31.20 22.72
C CYS A 39 15.11 -30.90 22.90
N ILE A 40 14.66 -29.82 22.26
CA ILE A 40 13.25 -29.46 22.13
C ILE A 40 12.85 -29.46 20.66
N LEU A 41 11.61 -29.86 20.39
CA LEU A 41 10.95 -29.61 19.11
C LEU A 41 10.21 -28.29 19.19
N THR A 42 10.41 -27.45 18.19
CA THR A 42 9.75 -26.16 18.05
C THR A 42 9.06 -26.03 16.70
N TYR A 43 8.12 -25.10 16.58
CA TYR A 43 7.52 -24.68 15.31
C TYR A 43 7.73 -23.19 15.11
N GLY A 44 8.39 -22.81 14.01
CA GLY A 44 8.68 -21.42 13.68
C GLY A 44 7.49 -20.74 13.01
N TYR A 45 7.11 -19.57 13.50
CA TYR A 45 6.12 -18.68 12.89
C TYR A 45 6.54 -17.23 13.11
N ILE A 46 6.00 -16.31 12.31
CA ILE A 46 6.23 -14.88 12.50
C ILE A 46 4.95 -14.28 13.07
N ASP A 47 5.05 -13.86 14.32
CA ASP A 47 4.06 -13.01 14.96
C ASP A 47 4.26 -11.59 14.38
N HIS A 48 3.22 -11.06 13.76
CA HIS A 48 3.32 -9.77 13.07
C HIS A 48 3.74 -8.63 14.01
N GLU A 49 3.35 -8.70 15.29
CA GLU A 49 3.67 -7.64 16.24
C GLU A 49 4.97 -7.88 17.00
N ALA A 50 5.31 -9.15 17.20
CA ALA A 50 6.35 -9.54 18.12
C ALA A 50 7.49 -10.35 17.48
N GLY A 51 7.52 -10.40 16.15
CA GLY A 51 8.63 -10.90 15.35
C GLY A 51 8.67 -12.43 15.24
N PHE A 52 9.82 -12.92 14.78
CA PHE A 52 10.01 -14.34 14.57
C PHE A 52 10.02 -15.11 15.90
N THR A 53 9.17 -16.12 15.98
CA THR A 53 8.85 -16.84 17.20
C THR A 53 8.82 -18.34 16.98
N PHE A 54 9.32 -19.06 17.97
CA PHE A 54 9.22 -20.50 18.08
C PHE A 54 8.23 -20.86 19.18
N GLU A 55 7.18 -21.61 18.83
CA GLU A 55 6.37 -22.32 19.83
C GLU A 55 7.10 -23.63 20.19
N ILE A 56 7.32 -23.89 21.48
CA ILE A 56 7.82 -25.19 21.92
C ILE A 56 6.70 -26.22 21.84
N ILE A 57 6.91 -27.26 21.03
CA ILE A 57 5.92 -28.30 20.75
C ILE A 57 6.09 -29.47 21.71
N ALA A 58 7.31 -29.96 21.87
CA ALA A 58 7.60 -31.15 22.67
C ALA A 58 9.05 -31.16 23.16
N ALA A 59 9.29 -31.89 24.25
CA ALA A 59 10.63 -32.29 24.65
C ALA A 59 11.10 -33.49 23.82
N GLY A 60 12.41 -33.70 23.69
CA GLY A 60 12.96 -34.81 22.92
C GLY A 60 14.36 -35.24 23.30
N GLU A 61 14.75 -36.39 22.76
CA GLU A 61 16.07 -37.00 22.88
C GLU A 61 16.72 -37.13 21.50
N LYS A 62 18.02 -36.87 21.42
CA LYS A 62 18.86 -37.03 20.24
C LYS A 62 19.89 -38.12 20.49
N LYS A 63 19.79 -39.22 19.74
CA LYS A 63 20.77 -40.32 19.76
C LYS A 63 21.46 -40.41 18.41
N GLY A 64 22.64 -39.81 18.31
CA GLY A 64 23.35 -39.65 17.04
C GLY A 64 22.55 -38.80 16.06
N ALA A 65 22.11 -39.40 14.95
CA ALA A 65 21.29 -38.75 13.93
C ALA A 65 19.78 -38.91 14.15
N MET A 66 19.34 -39.75 15.09
CA MET A 66 17.92 -39.98 15.35
C MET A 66 17.39 -39.04 16.43
N TYR A 67 16.25 -38.42 16.13
CA TYR A 67 15.46 -37.63 17.08
C TYR A 67 14.22 -38.40 17.50
N ARG A 68 13.87 -38.33 18.79
CA ARG A 68 12.60 -38.84 19.32
C ARG A 68 11.95 -37.74 20.14
N PHE A 69 10.73 -37.37 19.76
CA PHE A 69 9.95 -36.35 20.45
C PHE A 69 8.80 -36.98 21.22
N SER A 70 8.61 -36.50 22.45
CA SER A 70 7.50 -36.89 23.31
C SER A 70 6.17 -36.27 22.85
N ASP A 71 5.09 -36.57 23.55
CA ASP A 71 3.82 -35.89 23.31
C ASP A 71 3.89 -34.42 23.75
N ASN A 72 2.99 -33.59 23.22
CA ASN A 72 2.95 -32.17 23.56
C ASN A 72 2.41 -31.95 24.99
N SER A 73 2.51 -30.72 25.46
CA SER A 73 1.75 -30.25 26.63
C SER A 73 0.53 -29.46 26.13
N PRO A 74 -0.71 -29.98 26.28
CA PRO A 74 -1.92 -29.29 25.80
C PRO A 74 -2.12 -27.94 26.51
N GLU A 75 -1.86 -27.89 27.82
CA GLU A 75 -2.13 -26.72 28.66
C GLU A 75 -1.04 -25.65 28.63
N LYS A 76 0.20 -25.99 28.22
CA LYS A 76 1.34 -25.06 28.25
C LYS A 76 1.66 -24.55 26.86
N SER A 77 1.53 -23.25 26.62
CA SER A 77 2.12 -22.58 25.45
C SER A 77 3.37 -21.83 25.86
N ILE A 78 4.50 -22.16 25.23
CA ILE A 78 5.80 -21.54 25.54
C ILE A 78 6.39 -21.03 24.24
N LYS A 79 6.67 -19.72 24.23
CA LYS A 79 7.19 -18.99 23.08
C LYS A 79 8.63 -18.58 23.34
N ILE A 80 9.50 -18.82 22.37
CA ILE A 80 10.89 -18.36 22.35
C ILE A 80 11.06 -17.45 21.14
N ARG A 81 11.56 -16.23 21.33
CA ARG A 81 11.90 -15.32 20.21
C ARG A 81 13.21 -15.75 19.56
N ILE A 82 13.36 -15.51 18.25
CA ILE A 82 14.51 -16.01 17.47
C ILE A 82 15.86 -15.50 17.99
N ASP A 83 15.89 -14.29 18.56
CA ASP A 83 17.08 -13.64 19.14
C ASP A 83 17.75 -14.51 20.21
N ALA A 84 16.96 -15.26 20.99
CA ALA A 84 17.44 -16.17 22.02
C ALA A 84 18.10 -17.45 21.46
N LEU A 85 17.95 -17.74 20.17
CA LEU A 85 18.39 -18.98 19.52
C LEU A 85 19.32 -18.75 18.32
N MET A 86 19.66 -17.51 17.96
CA MET A 86 20.39 -17.19 16.71
C MET A 86 21.72 -17.94 16.57
N ASP A 87 22.45 -18.08 17.67
CA ASP A 87 23.74 -18.77 17.73
C ASP A 87 23.63 -20.25 18.12
N GLU A 88 22.42 -20.79 18.27
CA GLU A 88 22.22 -22.19 18.60
C GLU A 88 22.29 -23.07 17.35
N GLU A 89 22.74 -24.32 17.55
CA GLU A 89 22.64 -25.32 16.49
C GLU A 89 21.17 -25.70 16.28
N VAL A 90 20.77 -25.81 15.01
CA VAL A 90 19.40 -26.15 14.64
C VAL A 90 19.37 -27.28 13.63
N THR A 91 18.36 -28.15 13.78
CA THR A 91 17.99 -29.16 12.77
C THR A 91 16.55 -28.92 12.34
N VAL A 92 16.33 -28.62 11.06
CA VAL A 92 15.00 -28.38 10.49
C VAL A 92 14.41 -29.69 9.96
N PHE A 93 13.12 -29.89 10.19
CA PHE A 93 12.37 -31.05 9.72
C PHE A 93 11.33 -30.65 8.68
N SER A 94 11.26 -31.41 7.59
CA SER A 94 10.23 -31.32 6.55
C SER A 94 9.21 -32.47 6.63
N ASP A 95 9.16 -33.19 7.75
CA ASP A 95 8.35 -34.39 7.89
C ASP A 95 6.88 -34.06 8.17
N SER A 96 6.01 -34.38 7.20
CA SER A 96 4.55 -34.26 7.31
C SER A 96 3.93 -35.06 8.48
N SER A 97 4.64 -36.07 9.00
CA SER A 97 4.19 -36.86 10.14
C SER A 97 4.10 -36.03 11.43
N LEU A 98 5.02 -35.07 11.61
CA LEU A 98 5.03 -34.17 12.77
C LEU A 98 3.82 -33.22 12.73
N SER A 99 3.48 -32.68 11.56
CA SER A 99 2.30 -31.83 11.40
C SER A 99 1.01 -32.57 11.75
N LYS A 100 0.90 -33.85 11.38
CA LYS A 100 -0.25 -34.68 11.75
C LYS A 100 -0.27 -34.99 13.25
N ARG A 101 0.87 -35.31 13.85
CA ARG A 101 0.98 -35.67 15.27
C ARG A 101 0.64 -34.50 16.19
N TYR A 102 1.04 -33.29 15.83
CA TYR A 102 0.88 -32.09 16.67
C TYR A 102 -0.16 -31.11 16.13
N ALA A 103 -1.12 -31.58 15.32
CA ALA A 103 -2.11 -30.75 14.64
C ALA A 103 -2.88 -29.82 15.59
N ASP A 104 -3.29 -30.32 16.76
CA ASP A 104 -4.03 -29.53 17.76
C ASP A 104 -3.21 -28.35 18.31
N LYS A 105 -1.88 -28.50 18.38
CA LYS A 105 -1.00 -27.40 18.80
C LYS A 105 -0.81 -26.37 17.70
N LEU A 106 -0.73 -26.84 16.46
CA LEU A 106 -0.56 -25.97 15.29
C LEU A 106 -1.82 -25.16 14.99
N SER A 107 -3.01 -25.72 15.17
CA SER A 107 -4.26 -24.98 14.95
C SER A 107 -4.42 -23.80 15.92
N ALA A 108 -3.89 -23.90 17.15
CA ALA A 108 -3.85 -22.78 18.08
C ALA A 108 -2.95 -21.62 17.61
N LEU A 109 -2.04 -21.85 16.65
CA LEU A 109 -1.19 -20.82 16.05
C LEU A 109 -1.86 -20.13 14.86
N ASP A 110 -3.04 -20.59 14.41
CA ASP A 110 -3.76 -19.98 13.29
C ASP A 110 -4.12 -18.51 13.55
N GLN A 111 -4.26 -18.12 14.82
CA GLN A 111 -4.48 -16.72 15.23
C GLN A 111 -3.33 -15.77 14.85
N TYR A 112 -2.13 -16.30 14.61
CA TYR A 112 -0.94 -15.53 14.21
C TYR A 112 -0.68 -15.57 12.70
N LYS A 113 -1.58 -16.19 11.91
CA LYS A 113 -1.43 -16.21 10.45
C LYS A 113 -1.54 -14.80 9.91
N ALA A 114 -0.50 -14.40 9.17
CA ALA A 114 -0.49 -13.15 8.45
C ALA A 114 -1.41 -13.22 7.22
N SER A 115 -1.79 -12.06 6.69
CA SER A 115 -2.55 -11.99 5.43
C SER A 115 -1.70 -12.42 4.24
N ASP A 116 -2.34 -12.77 3.13
CA ASP A 116 -1.65 -13.18 1.90
C ASP A 116 -0.71 -12.08 1.39
N GLU A 117 -1.05 -10.80 1.58
CA GLU A 117 -0.20 -9.68 1.19
C GLU A 117 1.09 -9.62 2.04
N ILE A 118 0.99 -9.85 3.34
CA ILE A 118 2.17 -9.89 4.22
C ILE A 118 3.03 -11.11 3.85
N LEU A 119 2.42 -12.28 3.65
CA LEU A 119 3.14 -13.48 3.21
C LEU A 119 3.82 -13.27 1.85
N GLN A 120 3.17 -12.59 0.91
CA GLN A 120 3.77 -12.23 -0.37
C GLN A 120 4.95 -11.28 -0.16
N SER A 121 4.83 -10.28 0.72
CA SER A 121 5.92 -9.38 1.04
C SER A 121 7.15 -10.13 1.54
N ARG A 122 6.97 -11.18 2.35
CA ARG A 122 8.05 -12.04 2.86
C ARG A 122 8.79 -12.78 1.75
N THR A 123 8.23 -12.94 0.56
CA THR A 123 8.94 -13.54 -0.59
C THR A 123 9.89 -12.57 -1.30
N LEU A 124 9.74 -11.26 -1.07
CA LEU A 124 10.55 -10.23 -1.72
C LEU A 124 11.95 -10.20 -1.11
N THR A 125 12.92 -10.75 -1.84
CA THR A 125 14.35 -10.75 -1.45
C THR A 125 15.01 -9.40 -1.68
N ALA A 126 14.47 -8.57 -2.58
CA ALA A 126 15.01 -7.25 -2.89
C ALA A 126 15.07 -6.31 -1.67
N ILE A 127 14.25 -6.54 -0.65
CA ILE A 127 14.20 -5.71 0.56
C ILE A 127 14.88 -6.35 1.76
N ASP A 128 15.56 -7.49 1.59
CA ASP A 128 16.12 -8.25 2.72
C ASP A 128 17.15 -7.44 3.50
N ASP A 129 17.99 -6.64 2.82
CA ASP A 129 18.96 -5.75 3.46
C ASP A 129 18.31 -4.64 4.28
N SER A 130 17.03 -4.33 4.02
CA SER A 130 16.26 -3.37 4.79
C SER A 130 15.48 -4.01 5.93
N ARG A 131 15.34 -5.34 5.99
CA ARG A 131 14.57 -6.02 7.04
C ARG A 131 15.31 -6.02 8.37
N ASN A 132 14.55 -5.92 9.43
CA ASN A 132 15.03 -6.28 10.75
C ASN A 132 15.26 -7.80 10.84
N GLU A 133 16.39 -8.20 11.42
CA GLU A 133 16.81 -9.60 11.53
C GLU A 133 15.81 -10.46 12.34
N VAL A 134 15.18 -9.87 13.37
CA VAL A 134 14.29 -10.60 14.29
C VAL A 134 12.81 -10.23 14.10
N PHE A 135 12.53 -9.14 13.40
CA PHE A 135 11.20 -8.73 12.96
C PHE A 135 11.13 -8.67 11.42
N PRO A 136 10.93 -9.80 10.73
CA PRO A 136 11.03 -9.83 9.26
C PRO A 136 10.06 -8.91 8.53
N ASP A 137 8.93 -8.55 9.14
CA ASP A 137 7.96 -7.63 8.56
C ASP A 137 8.34 -6.15 8.77
N ASP A 138 9.35 -5.85 9.58
CA ASP A 138 9.82 -4.51 9.86
C ASP A 138 10.98 -4.18 8.93
N VAL A 139 10.87 -3.09 8.17
CA VAL A 139 11.89 -2.62 7.24
C VAL A 139 12.33 -1.20 7.57
N THR A 140 13.60 -0.91 7.37
CA THR A 140 14.12 0.46 7.37
C THR A 140 13.71 1.14 6.05
N VAL A 141 13.11 2.34 6.14
CA VAL A 141 12.62 3.11 4.99
C VAL A 141 13.14 4.54 5.07
N TYR A 142 13.74 5.03 3.99
CA TYR A 142 14.13 6.43 3.87
C TYR A 142 12.93 7.30 3.51
N LEU A 143 12.56 8.20 4.42
CA LEU A 143 11.56 9.23 4.23
C LEU A 143 12.17 10.41 3.48
N MET A 144 11.57 10.78 2.35
CA MET A 144 12.04 11.82 1.45
C MET A 144 10.98 12.93 1.35
N LYS A 145 11.37 14.18 1.58
CA LYS A 145 10.48 15.35 1.43
C LYS A 145 11.26 16.56 0.95
N ASP A 146 10.69 17.30 0.00
CA ASP A 146 11.33 18.50 -0.54
C ASP A 146 11.67 19.53 0.53
N GLY A 147 12.91 20.00 0.51
CA GLY A 147 13.43 20.95 1.49
C GLY A 147 13.89 20.32 2.82
N PHE A 148 13.76 19.00 2.99
CA PHE A 148 14.22 18.27 4.17
C PHE A 148 15.37 17.32 3.82
N LYS A 149 16.12 16.90 4.84
CA LYS A 149 17.13 15.85 4.66
C LYS A 149 16.44 14.48 4.67
N PRO A 150 16.87 13.52 3.85
CA PRO A 150 16.46 12.13 3.97
C PRO A 150 16.67 11.60 5.38
N GLU A 151 15.72 10.81 5.85
CA GLU A 151 15.73 10.27 7.21
C GLU A 151 15.21 8.82 7.20
N ASP A 152 15.85 7.91 7.93
CA ASP A 152 15.41 6.52 8.03
C ASP A 152 14.48 6.30 9.23
N CYS A 153 13.37 5.60 8.98
CA CYS A 153 12.46 5.13 10.02
C CYS A 153 12.16 3.64 9.85
N TRP A 154 11.79 3.00 10.96
CA TRP A 154 11.26 1.64 10.94
C TRP A 154 9.80 1.64 10.52
N VAL A 155 9.47 0.76 9.59
CA VAL A 155 8.13 0.61 9.03
C VAL A 155 7.75 -0.86 9.03
N ARG A 156 6.61 -1.19 9.64
CA ARG A 156 6.05 -2.54 9.62
C ARG A 156 5.18 -2.73 8.39
N ILE A 157 5.56 -3.64 7.50
CA ILE A 157 4.79 -3.96 6.30
C ILE A 157 3.46 -4.58 6.68
N CYS A 158 2.36 -3.86 6.42
CA CYS A 158 1.00 -4.30 6.72
C CYS A 158 0.21 -4.70 5.46
N GLY A 159 0.80 -4.55 4.26
CA GLY A 159 0.20 -5.07 3.03
C GLY A 159 0.90 -4.67 1.74
N LEU A 160 0.25 -5.01 0.63
CA LEU A 160 0.65 -4.69 -0.73
C LEU A 160 -0.54 -4.05 -1.45
N ARG A 161 -0.34 -2.88 -2.06
CA ARG A 161 -1.36 -2.22 -2.89
C ARG A 161 -0.73 -1.73 -4.18
N ASN A 162 -1.31 -2.06 -5.34
CA ASN A 162 -0.84 -1.60 -6.65
C ASN A 162 0.67 -1.84 -6.89
N ARG A 163 1.19 -3.01 -6.50
CA ARG A 163 2.62 -3.39 -6.55
C ARG A 163 3.55 -2.53 -5.69
N ARG A 164 3.01 -1.70 -4.79
CA ARG A 164 3.76 -0.99 -3.75
C ARG A 164 3.55 -1.67 -2.40
N LEU A 165 4.58 -1.67 -1.59
CA LEU A 165 4.48 -2.09 -0.20
C LEU A 165 3.77 -0.99 0.58
N ILE A 166 2.96 -1.39 1.55
CA ILE A 166 2.30 -0.49 2.49
C ILE A 166 2.75 -0.88 3.89
N GLY A 167 3.06 0.10 4.72
CA GLY A 167 3.47 -0.18 6.09
C GLY A 167 3.15 0.92 7.07
N THR A 168 3.15 0.55 8.34
CA THR A 168 2.92 1.44 9.48
C THR A 168 4.24 1.92 10.05
N LEU A 169 4.39 3.24 10.22
CA LEU A 169 5.58 3.84 10.82
C LEU A 169 5.66 3.45 12.31
N LEU A 170 6.80 2.92 12.75
CA LEU A 170 6.98 2.39 14.11
C LEU A 170 7.59 3.42 15.08
N ASN A 171 8.29 4.42 14.56
CA ASN A 171 8.94 5.47 15.35
C ASN A 171 8.67 6.85 14.74
N GLU A 172 8.67 7.87 15.60
CA GLU A 172 8.56 9.25 15.14
C GLU A 172 9.78 9.64 14.29
N PRO A 173 9.58 10.35 13.17
CA PRO A 173 10.66 11.03 12.50
C PRO A 173 11.25 12.13 13.41
N TYR A 174 12.56 12.34 13.33
CA TYR A 174 13.28 13.43 13.97
C TYR A 174 12.91 14.80 13.38
N GLN A 175 12.63 14.86 12.07
CA GLN A 175 12.17 16.07 11.37
C GLN A 175 10.64 16.12 11.28
N ASP A 176 10.08 17.33 11.20
CA ASP A 176 8.65 17.52 10.92
C ASP A 176 8.34 17.28 9.43
N LEU A 177 8.28 16.01 9.07
CA LEU A 177 7.98 15.56 7.70
C LEU A 177 6.47 15.51 7.43
N GLY A 178 5.62 15.75 8.43
CA GLY A 178 4.15 15.68 8.30
C GLY A 178 3.57 14.27 8.37
N CYS A 179 4.34 13.31 8.91
CA CYS A 179 3.90 11.97 9.27
C CYS A 179 4.40 11.63 10.68
N HIS A 180 3.69 10.75 11.37
CA HIS A 180 3.91 10.37 12.77
C HIS A 180 3.96 8.86 12.96
N ALA A 181 4.47 8.42 14.11
CA ALA A 181 4.43 7.01 14.48
C ALA A 181 2.96 6.53 14.50
N GLY A 182 2.71 5.38 13.89
CA GLY A 182 1.37 4.84 13.67
C GLY A 182 0.77 5.20 12.31
N ASP A 183 1.32 6.18 11.59
CA ASP A 183 0.82 6.52 10.25
C ASP A 183 1.12 5.40 9.24
N THR A 184 0.22 5.26 8.26
CA THR A 184 0.41 4.32 7.15
C THR A 184 1.06 5.04 5.97
N ILE A 185 2.16 4.50 5.45
CA ILE A 185 2.90 5.05 4.32
C ILE A 185 3.03 4.03 3.19
N SER A 186 3.26 4.54 1.97
CA SER A 186 3.67 3.69 0.84
C SER A 186 5.18 3.56 0.81
N VAL A 187 5.65 2.33 0.65
CA VAL A 187 7.07 1.97 0.57
C VAL A 187 7.37 1.53 -0.86
N GLN A 188 8.37 2.19 -1.44
CA GLN A 188 8.93 1.89 -2.75
C GLN A 188 10.30 1.25 -2.59
N VAL A 189 10.69 0.46 -3.58
CA VAL A 189 12.01 -0.17 -3.64
C VAL A 189 12.78 0.48 -4.79
N GLY A 190 13.93 1.07 -4.48
CA GLY A 190 14.78 1.76 -5.44
C GLY A 190 16.21 1.28 -5.37
N GLU A 191 16.99 1.66 -6.37
CA GLU A 191 18.43 1.41 -6.42
C GLU A 191 19.16 2.75 -6.33
N THR A 192 20.08 2.86 -5.37
CA THR A 192 20.95 4.03 -5.23
C THR A 192 22.00 4.08 -6.33
N THR A 193 22.69 5.21 -6.49
CA THR A 193 23.82 5.35 -7.44
C THR A 193 24.93 4.32 -7.22
N ASP A 194 25.07 3.83 -5.99
CA ASP A 194 26.05 2.81 -5.60
C ASP A 194 25.53 1.38 -5.80
N LYS A 195 24.41 1.21 -6.52
CA LYS A 195 23.73 -0.07 -6.77
C LYS A 195 23.23 -0.80 -5.53
N LYS A 196 23.05 -0.07 -4.43
CA LYS A 196 22.40 -0.63 -3.24
C LYS A 196 20.89 -0.50 -3.37
N ILE A 197 20.19 -1.59 -3.13
CA ILE A 197 18.73 -1.59 -3.06
C ILE A 197 18.31 -0.99 -1.71
N VAL A 198 17.39 -0.05 -1.74
CA VAL A 198 16.87 0.63 -0.55
C VAL A 198 15.35 0.75 -0.62
N CYS A 199 14.70 0.69 0.54
CA CYS A 199 13.32 1.09 0.68
C CYS A 199 13.22 2.60 0.92
N PHE A 200 12.35 3.28 0.21
CA PHE A 200 12.12 4.71 0.39
C PHE A 200 10.63 5.05 0.28
N SER A 201 10.27 6.20 0.83
CA SER A 201 8.94 6.78 0.73
C SER A 201 9.07 8.25 0.36
N ASP A 202 8.65 8.59 -0.85
CA ASP A 202 8.46 9.99 -1.24
C ASP A 202 7.23 10.51 -0.52
N LEU A 203 7.46 11.26 0.56
CA LEU A 203 6.45 12.00 1.30
C LEU A 203 6.03 13.25 0.51
N LEU A 204 5.72 13.07 -0.78
CA LEU A 204 4.74 13.94 -1.43
C LEU A 204 3.46 13.79 -0.61
N PRO A 205 2.95 14.88 0.00
CA PRO A 205 2.20 14.85 1.25
C PRO A 205 1.35 13.58 1.42
N GLY A 206 1.93 12.62 2.14
CA GLY A 206 1.35 11.34 2.55
C GLY A 206 0.31 11.51 3.64
N LYS A 207 -0.51 12.55 3.52
CA LYS A 207 -1.78 12.63 4.21
C LYS A 207 -2.66 11.57 3.55
N THR A 208 -3.45 10.80 4.32
CA THR A 208 -4.65 10.19 3.74
C THR A 208 -5.39 11.32 3.05
N LEU A 209 -5.43 11.26 1.72
CA LEU A 209 -5.92 12.37 0.94
C LEU A 209 -7.38 12.53 1.35
N THR A 210 -7.73 13.67 1.91
CA THR A 210 -9.12 13.95 2.27
C THR A 210 -9.77 14.71 1.12
N PRO A 211 -11.10 14.65 0.95
CA PRO A 211 -11.78 15.48 -0.04
C PRO A 211 -11.42 16.97 0.08
N LYS A 212 -11.11 17.43 1.30
CA LYS A 212 -10.68 18.81 1.59
C LYS A 212 -9.32 19.15 0.98
N ASP A 213 -8.41 18.18 0.85
CA ASP A 213 -7.09 18.41 0.26
C ASP A 213 -7.14 18.61 -1.26
N LEU A 214 -8.21 18.14 -1.91
CA LEU A 214 -8.46 18.33 -3.34
C LEU A 214 -9.38 19.52 -3.65
N GLU A 215 -10.09 20.06 -2.65
CA GLU A 215 -11.18 21.03 -2.82
C GLU A 215 -10.75 22.32 -3.53
N ASP A 216 -9.53 22.81 -3.28
CA ASP A 216 -9.04 24.07 -3.85
C ASP A 216 -8.29 23.92 -5.19
N GLY A 217 -8.10 22.67 -5.65
CA GLY A 217 -7.40 22.34 -6.89
C GLY A 217 -5.87 22.54 -6.86
N SER A 218 -5.28 22.92 -5.73
CA SER A 218 -3.84 23.21 -5.63
C SER A 218 -2.97 21.98 -5.91
N LEU A 219 -3.34 20.82 -5.39
CA LEU A 219 -2.63 19.55 -5.62
C LEU A 219 -2.69 19.12 -7.10
N LEU A 220 -3.83 19.31 -7.74
CA LEU A 220 -3.99 18.99 -9.16
C LEU A 220 -3.09 19.89 -10.02
N LYS A 221 -3.03 21.19 -9.73
CA LYS A 221 -2.10 22.11 -10.42
C LYS A 221 -0.64 21.73 -10.20
N GLN A 222 -0.25 21.43 -8.96
CA GLN A 222 1.11 21.01 -8.66
C GLN A 222 1.51 19.75 -9.44
N ALA A 223 0.61 18.77 -9.55
CA ALA A 223 0.88 17.56 -10.34
C ALA A 223 1.04 17.88 -11.83
N VAL A 224 0.23 18.78 -12.39
CA VAL A 224 0.38 19.23 -13.79
C VAL A 224 1.71 19.94 -13.99
N ALA A 225 2.09 20.88 -13.11
CA ALA A 225 3.37 21.58 -13.18
C ALA A 225 4.57 20.63 -13.10
N LEU A 226 4.50 19.62 -12.23
CA LEU A 226 5.53 18.58 -12.12
C LEU A 226 5.62 17.74 -13.39
N PHE A 227 4.49 17.34 -13.97
CA PHE A 227 4.47 16.60 -15.23
C PHE A 227 5.02 17.43 -16.41
N ASP A 228 4.71 18.72 -16.48
CA ASP A 228 5.25 19.60 -17.51
C ASP A 228 6.75 19.84 -17.36
N GLY A 229 7.24 19.90 -16.12
CA GLY A 229 8.67 19.97 -15.81
C GLY A 229 9.42 18.67 -16.12
N ASP A 230 8.78 17.52 -15.91
CA ASP A 230 9.36 16.19 -16.12
C ASP A 230 8.30 15.16 -16.57
N ARG A 231 8.31 14.83 -17.86
CA ARG A 231 7.28 14.05 -18.56
C ARG A 231 7.47 12.53 -18.41
N THR A 232 7.50 12.05 -17.18
CA THR A 232 7.58 10.63 -16.85
C THR A 232 6.19 9.97 -16.80
N GLU A 233 6.14 8.65 -16.94
CA GLU A 233 4.91 7.88 -16.76
C GLU A 233 4.36 8.03 -15.32
N GLU A 234 5.24 8.11 -14.32
CA GLU A 234 4.83 8.31 -12.93
C GLU A 234 4.12 9.66 -12.71
N ASN A 235 4.70 10.75 -13.22
CA ASN A 235 4.08 12.07 -13.12
C ASN A 235 2.75 12.13 -13.89
N PHE A 236 2.68 11.46 -15.04
CA PHE A 236 1.43 11.34 -15.80
C PHE A 236 0.34 10.61 -14.99
N VAL A 237 0.65 9.44 -14.42
CA VAL A 237 -0.26 8.68 -13.56
C VAL A 237 -0.68 9.51 -12.34
N ARG A 238 0.22 10.32 -11.78
CA ARG A 238 -0.08 11.20 -10.65
C ARG A 238 -1.15 12.23 -10.96
N VAL A 239 -1.05 12.88 -12.13
CA VAL A 239 -2.09 13.80 -12.62
C VAL A 239 -3.43 13.07 -12.74
N MET A 240 -3.44 11.85 -13.28
CA MET A 240 -4.68 11.07 -13.46
C MET A 240 -5.34 10.68 -12.15
N GLN A 241 -4.55 10.29 -11.15
CA GLN A 241 -5.04 9.96 -9.81
C GLN A 241 -5.72 11.16 -9.15
N PHE A 242 -5.12 12.35 -9.20
CA PHE A 242 -5.74 13.55 -8.63
C PHE A 242 -6.97 14.00 -9.41
N LEU A 243 -6.93 13.99 -10.75
CA LEU A 243 -8.09 14.33 -11.56
C LEU A 243 -9.30 13.47 -11.21
N ARG A 244 -9.10 12.15 -11.10
CA ARG A 244 -10.16 11.18 -10.81
C ARG A 244 -10.95 11.50 -9.54
N ASP A 245 -10.24 11.86 -8.47
CA ASP A 245 -10.83 12.06 -7.15
C ASP A 245 -11.23 13.53 -6.90
N SER A 246 -10.94 14.43 -7.86
CA SER A 246 -11.24 15.86 -7.74
C SER A 246 -12.66 16.20 -8.20
N ASN A 247 -13.22 17.22 -7.57
CA ASN A 247 -14.29 18.01 -8.17
C ASN A 247 -13.66 19.05 -9.11
N VAL A 248 -14.28 19.28 -10.25
CA VAL A 248 -13.84 20.28 -11.23
C VAL A 248 -14.96 21.27 -11.52
N TRP A 249 -14.56 22.50 -11.86
CA TRP A 249 -15.47 23.53 -12.31
C TRP A 249 -15.69 23.41 -13.82
N VAL A 250 -16.95 23.53 -14.24
CA VAL A 250 -17.36 23.43 -15.64
C VAL A 250 -18.27 24.62 -16.00
N PRO A 251 -18.01 25.34 -17.11
CA PRO A 251 -18.95 26.32 -17.65
C PRO A 251 -20.10 25.59 -18.33
N CYS A 252 -21.32 25.89 -17.92
CA CYS A 252 -22.53 25.32 -18.52
C CYS A 252 -23.52 26.41 -18.93
N VAL A 253 -24.26 26.16 -19.99
CA VAL A 253 -25.43 26.96 -20.36
C VAL A 253 -26.69 26.25 -19.84
N ALA A 254 -27.53 26.99 -19.12
CA ALA A 254 -28.82 26.48 -18.66
C ALA A 254 -29.85 26.52 -19.79
N LEU A 255 -30.54 25.41 -20.01
CA LEU A 255 -31.68 25.34 -20.92
C LEU A 255 -32.98 25.36 -20.12
N SER A 256 -33.92 26.21 -20.54
CA SER A 256 -35.26 26.27 -19.93
C SER A 256 -36.11 25.09 -20.41
N LYS A 257 -37.10 24.67 -19.61
CA LYS A 257 -38.05 23.60 -19.99
C LYS A 257 -38.93 23.96 -21.21
N ASP A 258 -38.99 25.23 -21.61
CA ASP A 258 -39.78 25.66 -22.76
C ASP A 258 -39.01 25.54 -24.10
N ASP A 259 -37.70 25.30 -24.06
CA ASP A 259 -36.85 25.06 -25.24
C ASP A 259 -36.81 23.58 -25.67
N THR A 260 -37.52 22.69 -24.96
CA THR A 260 -37.42 21.24 -25.17
C THR A 260 -38.31 20.74 -26.31
N ALA A 261 -37.81 20.87 -27.53
CA ALA A 261 -38.13 19.90 -28.59
C ALA A 261 -37.14 18.70 -28.61
N VAL A 262 -36.17 18.68 -27.69
CA VAL A 262 -35.08 17.70 -27.65
C VAL A 262 -35.11 16.96 -26.31
N GLU A 263 -35.33 15.64 -26.35
CA GLU A 263 -35.06 14.75 -25.22
C GLU A 263 -33.54 14.66 -25.00
N LEU A 264 -33.01 15.51 -24.13
CA LEU A 264 -31.60 15.45 -23.73
C LEU A 264 -31.36 14.16 -22.91
N ARG A 265 -30.36 13.38 -23.33
CA ARG A 265 -29.94 12.18 -22.62
C ARG A 265 -29.01 12.52 -21.44
N GLU A 266 -28.92 11.64 -20.45
CA GLU A 266 -28.09 11.86 -19.25
C GLU A 266 -26.59 12.04 -19.57
N ASP A 267 -26.12 11.50 -20.68
CA ASP A 267 -24.76 11.62 -21.20
C ASP A 267 -24.52 12.91 -22.01
N GLN A 268 -25.47 13.85 -22.04
CA GLN A 268 -25.39 15.11 -22.78
C GLN A 268 -25.46 16.36 -21.89
N ALA A 269 -25.87 16.22 -20.64
CA ALA A 269 -26.11 17.34 -19.75
C ALA A 269 -25.95 16.95 -18.28
N LEU A 270 -25.46 17.90 -17.49
CA LEU A 270 -25.48 17.81 -16.03
C LEU A 270 -26.89 18.17 -15.53
N ARG A 271 -27.37 17.43 -14.51
CA ARG A 271 -28.65 17.71 -13.85
C ARG A 271 -28.45 18.60 -12.63
N SER A 272 -29.23 19.66 -12.52
CA SER A 272 -29.33 20.45 -11.27
C SER A 272 -30.51 20.00 -10.41
N GLU A 273 -30.50 20.34 -9.11
CA GLU A 273 -31.56 20.03 -8.14
C GLU A 273 -32.97 20.55 -8.53
N GLY A 274 -33.07 21.41 -9.55
CA GLY A 274 -34.34 21.93 -10.09
C GLY A 274 -34.86 21.22 -11.35
N GLY A 275 -34.18 20.18 -11.85
CA GLY A 275 -34.52 19.54 -13.12
C GLY A 275 -34.26 20.42 -14.35
N VAL A 276 -33.30 21.35 -14.23
CA VAL A 276 -32.76 22.16 -15.32
C VAL A 276 -31.58 21.39 -15.92
N PHE A 277 -31.56 21.28 -17.25
CA PHE A 277 -30.43 20.70 -17.98
C PHE A 277 -29.33 21.75 -18.16
N LEU A 278 -28.11 21.38 -17.79
CA LEU A 278 -26.92 22.20 -17.91
C LEU A 278 -26.00 21.58 -18.94
N ILE A 279 -25.83 22.24 -20.10
CA ILE A 279 -24.97 21.75 -21.17
C ILE A 279 -23.60 22.39 -21.04
N PRO A 280 -22.49 21.61 -20.96
CA PRO A 280 -21.15 22.16 -20.94
C PRO A 280 -20.84 23.01 -22.18
N GLU A 281 -20.18 24.13 -21.98
CA GLU A 281 -19.62 24.92 -23.07
C GLU A 281 -18.44 24.16 -23.69
N ILE A 282 -18.32 24.16 -25.01
CA ILE A 282 -17.25 23.47 -25.73
C ILE A 282 -16.28 24.49 -26.30
N LEU A 283 -15.00 24.37 -25.96
CA LEU A 283 -13.95 25.16 -26.59
C LEU A 283 -13.70 24.66 -28.01
N LYS A 284 -13.67 25.60 -28.95
CA LYS A 284 -13.42 25.33 -30.37
C LYS A 284 -12.21 26.14 -30.81
N ASN A 285 -11.22 25.44 -31.35
CA ASN A 285 -10.15 26.02 -32.16
C ASN A 285 -10.41 25.60 -33.62
N ASP A 286 -9.65 26.16 -34.57
CA ASP A 286 -9.92 25.95 -36.01
C ASP A 286 -9.89 24.47 -36.44
N GLU A 287 -9.21 23.60 -35.71
CA GLU A 287 -9.05 22.17 -36.04
C GLU A 287 -9.64 21.20 -35.00
N SER A 288 -9.87 21.66 -33.75
CA SER A 288 -10.17 20.76 -32.63
C SER A 288 -11.19 21.30 -31.64
N ARG A 289 -11.89 20.38 -30.96
CA ARG A 289 -12.91 20.68 -29.94
C ARG A 289 -12.59 19.99 -28.62
N PHE A 290 -12.67 20.73 -27.53
CA PHE A 290 -12.40 20.19 -26.19
C PHE A 290 -13.46 20.63 -25.20
N LEU A 291 -13.77 19.75 -24.25
CA LEU A 291 -14.58 20.11 -23.09
C LEU A 291 -13.66 20.76 -22.04
N PRO A 292 -13.83 22.04 -21.69
CA PRO A 292 -13.03 22.72 -20.69
C PRO A 292 -13.47 22.36 -19.28
N VAL A 293 -12.50 22.02 -18.43
CA VAL A 293 -12.68 21.88 -16.99
C VAL A 293 -11.63 22.73 -16.27
N PHE A 294 -11.94 23.14 -15.05
CA PHE A 294 -11.08 24.03 -14.28
C PHE A 294 -10.82 23.45 -12.89
N SER A 295 -9.55 23.43 -12.48
CA SER A 295 -9.14 22.89 -11.18
C SER A 295 -9.66 23.72 -10.01
N SER A 296 -9.94 25.01 -10.23
CA SER A 296 -10.31 25.94 -9.17
C SER A 296 -11.18 27.09 -9.70
N MET A 297 -11.94 27.73 -8.80
CA MET A 297 -12.76 28.90 -9.15
C MET A 297 -11.92 30.06 -9.73
N LYS A 298 -10.68 30.22 -9.26
CA LYS A 298 -9.73 31.22 -9.78
C LYS A 298 -9.37 30.99 -11.24
N GLU A 299 -9.23 29.73 -11.67
CA GLU A 299 -9.00 29.40 -13.08
C GLU A 299 -10.28 29.57 -13.89
N MET A 300 -11.43 29.15 -13.33
CA MET A 300 -12.76 29.32 -13.92
C MET A 300 -13.07 30.79 -14.23
N GLU A 301 -12.64 31.73 -13.39
CA GLU A 301 -12.83 33.18 -13.59
C GLU A 301 -12.02 33.76 -14.76
N LYS A 302 -10.99 33.05 -15.23
CA LYS A 302 -10.26 33.45 -16.45
C LYS A 302 -11.09 33.20 -17.70
N HIS A 303 -12.02 32.24 -17.64
CA HIS A 303 -12.97 31.99 -18.72
C HIS A 303 -14.01 33.12 -18.77
N LYS A 304 -14.11 33.80 -19.91
CA LYS A 304 -14.98 34.96 -20.10
C LYS A 304 -16.26 34.52 -20.82
N GLY A 305 -17.41 34.96 -20.34
CA GLY A 305 -18.70 34.65 -20.95
C GLY A 305 -19.85 34.71 -19.95
N SER A 306 -21.08 34.51 -20.46
CA SER A 306 -22.28 34.36 -19.64
C SER A 306 -22.64 32.88 -19.55
N PHE A 307 -22.14 32.21 -18.52
CA PHE A 307 -22.38 30.80 -18.25
C PHE A 307 -22.66 30.58 -16.76
N THR A 308 -23.33 29.48 -16.46
CA THR A 308 -23.47 28.94 -15.11
C THR A 308 -22.20 28.15 -14.77
N LYS A 309 -21.61 28.42 -13.60
CA LYS A 309 -20.45 27.68 -13.11
C LYS A 309 -20.93 26.50 -12.28
N VAL A 310 -20.54 25.29 -12.66
CA VAL A 310 -20.95 24.06 -12.00
C VAL A 310 -19.72 23.39 -11.40
N LEU A 311 -19.79 23.01 -10.12
CA LEU A 311 -18.79 22.18 -9.46
C LEU A 311 -19.33 20.75 -9.40
N CYS A 312 -18.61 19.78 -9.94
CA CYS A 312 -19.02 18.38 -9.94
C CYS A 312 -17.82 17.43 -9.95
N PRO A 313 -18.00 16.16 -9.59
CA PRO A 313 -16.96 15.15 -9.72
C PRO A 313 -16.43 15.06 -11.15
N PHE A 314 -15.12 14.91 -11.30
CA PHE A 314 -14.52 14.77 -12.63
C PHE A 314 -15.03 13.55 -13.40
N LEU A 315 -15.33 12.45 -12.69
CA LEU A 315 -15.85 11.23 -13.31
C LEU A 315 -17.19 11.44 -14.02
N ASP A 316 -18.00 12.41 -13.59
CA ASP A 316 -19.27 12.74 -14.24
C ASP A 316 -19.07 13.46 -15.59
N ILE A 317 -17.87 13.98 -15.85
CA ILE A 317 -17.51 14.66 -17.09
C ILE A 317 -17.10 13.69 -18.19
N LEU A 318 -16.54 12.53 -17.83
CA LEU A 318 -16.07 11.56 -18.82
C LEU A 318 -17.18 11.08 -19.77
N PRO A 319 -18.38 10.69 -19.29
CA PRO A 319 -19.49 10.31 -20.18
C PRO A 319 -19.92 11.44 -21.13
N LEU A 320 -19.89 12.69 -20.65
CA LEU A 320 -20.19 13.86 -21.48
C LEU A 320 -19.17 13.98 -22.61
N ALA A 321 -17.87 13.93 -22.29
CA ALA A 321 -16.82 14.03 -23.29
C ALA A 321 -16.82 12.85 -24.27
N GLU A 322 -17.23 11.65 -23.84
CA GLU A 322 -17.39 10.46 -24.68
C GLU A 322 -18.54 10.57 -25.68
N ASN A 323 -19.53 11.43 -25.39
CA ASN A 323 -20.69 11.61 -26.24
C ASN A 323 -20.28 12.05 -27.66
N SER A 324 -20.66 11.26 -28.65
CA SER A 324 -20.36 11.52 -30.05
C SER A 324 -21.02 12.80 -30.57
N GLU A 325 -22.13 13.24 -29.98
CA GLU A 325 -22.83 14.46 -30.41
C GLU A 325 -22.08 15.74 -30.04
N LEU A 326 -21.28 15.72 -28.98
CA LEU A 326 -20.43 16.87 -28.60
C LEU A 326 -19.19 16.99 -29.50
N SER A 327 -18.82 15.91 -30.20
CA SER A 327 -17.72 15.88 -31.18
C SER A 327 -16.41 16.48 -30.64
N VAL A 328 -16.11 16.25 -29.35
CA VAL A 328 -14.85 16.66 -28.72
C VAL A 328 -13.77 15.59 -28.88
N GLU A 329 -12.51 15.99 -28.85
CA GLU A 329 -11.33 15.10 -28.90
C GLU A 329 -10.85 14.67 -27.51
N GLY A 330 -11.25 15.42 -26.49
CA GLY A 330 -10.88 15.17 -25.10
C GLY A 330 -11.36 16.27 -24.17
N ILE A 331 -10.78 16.28 -22.99
CA ILE A 331 -11.00 17.29 -21.95
C ILE A 331 -9.74 18.14 -21.82
N VAL A 332 -9.90 19.44 -21.68
CA VAL A 332 -8.79 20.36 -21.39
C VAL A 332 -8.96 20.93 -19.99
N LEU A 333 -7.98 20.69 -19.13
CA LEU A 333 -7.87 21.24 -17.79
C LEU A 333 -7.15 22.59 -17.83
N ASP A 334 -7.72 23.59 -17.16
CA ASP A 334 -7.17 24.94 -16.99
C ASP A 334 -6.66 25.57 -18.31
N PRO A 335 -7.51 25.70 -19.35
CA PRO A 335 -7.12 26.12 -20.71
C PRO A 335 -6.46 27.51 -20.80
N TYR A 336 -6.57 28.35 -19.77
CA TYR A 336 -5.97 29.70 -19.72
C TYR A 336 -4.90 29.83 -18.62
N GLY A 337 -4.43 28.70 -18.09
CA GLY A 337 -3.40 28.59 -17.06
C GLY A 337 -2.35 27.55 -17.46
N GLU A 338 -1.96 26.72 -16.49
CA GLU A 338 -1.13 25.53 -16.74
C GLU A 338 -2.02 24.46 -17.38
N MET A 339 -2.06 24.46 -18.71
CA MET A 339 -2.99 23.66 -19.50
C MET A 339 -2.56 22.19 -19.55
N PHE A 340 -3.49 21.28 -19.26
CA PHE A 340 -3.30 19.85 -19.46
C PHE A 340 -4.41 19.27 -20.34
N ILE A 341 -4.04 18.48 -21.35
CA ILE A 341 -5.00 17.86 -22.28
C ILE A 341 -5.13 16.37 -21.96
N LEU A 342 -6.35 15.96 -21.63
CA LEU A 342 -6.71 14.56 -21.47
C LEU A 342 -7.42 14.05 -22.73
N GLU A 343 -6.72 13.23 -23.50
CA GLU A 343 -7.26 12.57 -24.69
C GLU A 343 -8.27 11.47 -24.32
N LYS A 344 -9.30 11.28 -25.16
CA LYS A 344 -10.34 10.23 -24.98
C LYS A 344 -9.78 8.83 -24.72
N LYS A 345 -8.67 8.47 -25.37
CA LYS A 345 -8.04 7.15 -25.23
C LYS A 345 -7.59 6.83 -23.79
N VAL A 346 -7.49 7.85 -22.93
CA VAL A 346 -7.03 7.72 -21.54
C VAL A 346 -8.22 7.60 -20.56
N PHE A 347 -9.46 7.84 -20.99
CA PHE A 347 -10.60 7.90 -20.08
C PHE A 347 -10.86 6.57 -19.35
N ASP A 348 -10.76 5.44 -20.04
CA ASP A 348 -10.92 4.12 -19.42
C ASP A 348 -9.82 3.84 -18.38
N PHE A 349 -8.60 4.32 -18.64
CA PHE A 349 -7.52 4.26 -17.66
C PHE A 349 -7.88 5.05 -16.39
N VAL A 350 -8.38 6.28 -16.53
CA VAL A 350 -8.82 7.09 -15.38
C VAL A 350 -9.96 6.41 -14.62
N LYS A 351 -11.00 5.92 -15.32
CA LYS A 351 -12.12 5.20 -14.68
C LYS A 351 -11.64 3.99 -13.88
N GLY A 352 -10.64 3.26 -14.41
CA GLY A 352 -10.07 2.06 -13.80
C GLY A 352 -9.07 2.28 -12.68
N LEU A 353 -8.61 3.51 -12.43
CA LEU A 353 -7.75 3.81 -11.27
C LEU A 353 -8.49 3.52 -9.97
N SER A 354 -7.75 3.33 -8.87
CA SER A 354 -8.32 3.23 -7.52
C SER A 354 -8.33 4.59 -6.83
N SER A 355 -9.30 4.83 -5.95
CA SER A 355 -9.42 6.09 -5.19
C SER A 355 -8.17 6.26 -4.32
N GLN A 356 -7.64 7.48 -4.28
CA GLN A 356 -6.63 7.93 -3.34
C GLN A 356 -7.26 8.55 -2.08
N LEU A 357 -8.56 8.88 -2.13
CA LEU A 357 -9.41 9.20 -0.98
C LEU A 357 -9.83 7.94 -0.23
#